data_AF-A0A3C1UA28-F1
#
_entry.id   AF-A0A3C1UA28-F1
#
_cell.length_a   1.000
_cell.length_b   1.000
_cell.length_c   1.000
_cell.angle_alpha   90.00
_cell.angle_beta   90.00
_cell.angle_gamma   90.00
#
_symmetry.space_group_name_H-M   'P 1'
#
loop_
_entity.id
_entity.type
_entity.pdbx_description
1 polymer ?
#
loop_
_entity_poly.entity_id
_entity_poly.type
_entity_poly.pdbx_seq_one_letter_code
_entity_poly.pdbx_strand_id
1 'polypeptide(L)'
;MEGRDLLNGDVDVIITDGFSGNIALKTIEGTISAYSSLIKGVFKSSFVAKLCALILKTKLVHMKRYFDYRKYGGAILAGINRPVVKAHGSSDVEAFTNAILLLHRLVDIEVVDRMKELL
;
A
#
# COMPACT_ATOMS: atom_id res chain seq x y z
N MET A 1 -7.62 1.71 -19.62
CA MET A 1 -6.55 1.82 -18.61
C MET A 1 -5.51 0.77 -18.92
N GLU A 2 -4.24 1.14 -18.82
CA GLU A 2 -3.12 0.22 -18.99
C GLU A 2 -2.32 0.08 -17.67
N GLY A 3 -1.42 -0.91 -17.60
CA GLY A 3 -0.59 -1.14 -16.41
C GLY A 3 0.29 0.05 -16.02
N ARG A 4 0.68 0.89 -16.98
CA ARG A 4 1.46 2.12 -16.72
C ARG A 4 0.66 3.20 -16.00
N ASP A 5 -0.67 3.17 -16.07
CA ASP A 5 -1.55 4.19 -15.50
C ASP A 5 -1.92 3.91 -14.04
N LEU A 6 -1.57 2.71 -13.52
CA LEU A 6 -1.98 2.21 -12.20
C LEU A 6 -1.60 3.12 -11.03
N LEU A 7 -0.54 3.91 -11.18
CA LEU A 7 0.01 4.75 -10.12
C LEU A 7 -0.21 6.26 -10.36
N ASN A 8 -0.94 6.63 -11.42
CA ASN A 8 -1.16 8.04 -11.77
C ASN A 8 -2.18 8.72 -10.85
N GLY A 9 -3.09 7.96 -10.23
CA GLY A 9 -4.16 8.49 -9.39
C GLY A 9 -5.36 9.04 -10.18
N ASP A 10 -5.48 8.69 -11.46
CA ASP A 10 -6.56 9.16 -12.35
C ASP A 10 -7.92 8.47 -12.08
N VAL A 11 -7.92 7.40 -11.27
CA VAL A 11 -9.12 6.60 -10.94
C VAL A 11 -9.15 6.23 -9.45
N ASP A 12 -10.35 6.13 -8.88
CA ASP A 12 -10.55 5.72 -7.48
C ASP A 12 -10.59 4.19 -7.31
N VAL A 13 -11.09 3.45 -8.30
CA VAL A 13 -11.30 2.00 -8.24
C VAL A 13 -10.84 1.32 -9.53
N ILE A 14 -10.03 0.26 -9.37
CA ILE A 14 -9.56 -0.58 -10.47
C ILE A 14 -10.10 -1.99 -10.23
N ILE A 15 -10.79 -2.55 -11.23
CA ILE A 15 -11.35 -3.91 -11.18
C ILE A 15 -10.50 -4.82 -12.07
N THR A 16 -10.23 -6.03 -11.57
CA THR A 16 -9.43 -7.04 -12.26
C THR A 16 -9.76 -8.42 -11.71
N ASP A 17 -9.43 -9.47 -12.45
CA ASP A 17 -9.45 -10.83 -11.92
C ASP A 17 -8.33 -11.04 -10.88
N GLY A 18 -8.48 -12.06 -10.04
CA GLY A 18 -7.53 -12.30 -8.95
C GLY A 18 -6.10 -12.63 -9.41
N PHE A 19 -5.93 -13.22 -10.60
CA PHE A 19 -4.62 -13.57 -11.13
C PHE A 19 -3.89 -12.33 -11.65
N SER A 20 -4.53 -11.56 -12.53
CA SER A 20 -3.98 -10.32 -13.09
C SER A 20 -3.74 -9.27 -11.99
N GLY A 21 -4.66 -9.13 -11.05
CA GLY A 21 -4.52 -8.22 -9.91
C GLY A 21 -3.35 -8.58 -8.99
N ASN A 22 -3.15 -9.87 -8.72
CA ASN A 22 -2.02 -10.32 -7.90
C ASN A 22 -0.68 -10.09 -8.61
N ILE A 23 -0.59 -10.35 -9.92
CA ILE A 23 0.61 -10.05 -10.71
C ILE A 23 0.90 -8.55 -10.67
N ALA A 24 -0.09 -7.70 -10.91
CA ALA A 24 0.08 -6.25 -10.90
C ALA A 24 0.55 -5.75 -9.52
N LEU A 25 -0.12 -6.15 -8.43
CA LEU A 25 0.22 -5.74 -7.07
C LEU A 25 1.66 -6.16 -6.71
N LYS A 26 2.03 -7.42 -6.97
CA LYS A 26 3.36 -7.94 -6.65
C LYS A 26 4.47 -7.33 -7.52
N THR A 27 4.15 -6.99 -8.76
CA THR A 27 5.08 -6.27 -9.65
C THR A 27 5.37 -4.87 -9.12
N ILE A 28 4.35 -4.15 -8.64
CA ILE A 28 4.50 -2.82 -8.03
C ILE A 28 5.32 -2.91 -6.73
N GLU A 29 4.98 -3.83 -5.82
CA GLU A 29 5.74 -4.05 -4.57
C GLU A 29 7.22 -4.37 -4.84
N GLY A 30 7.49 -5.27 -5.80
CA GLY A 30 8.84 -5.67 -6.19
C GLY A 30 9.63 -4.51 -6.81
N THR A 31 9.01 -3.75 -7.71
CA THR A 31 9.61 -2.58 -8.37
C THR A 31 9.99 -1.50 -7.35
N ILE A 32 9.09 -1.18 -6.41
CA ILE A 32 9.36 -0.19 -5.36
C ILE A 32 10.53 -0.64 -4.46
N SER A 33 10.58 -1.93 -4.12
CA SER A 33 11.67 -2.49 -3.30
C SER A 33 13.02 -2.43 -4.01
N ALA A 34 13.06 -2.83 -5.29
CA ALA A 34 14.26 -2.76 -6.12
C ALA A 34 14.75 -1.32 -6.29
N TYR A 35 13.85 -0.40 -6.65
CA TYR A 35 14.15 1.02 -6.81
C TYR A 35 14.67 1.67 -5.52
N SER A 36 14.02 1.37 -4.38
CA SER A 36 14.46 1.83 -3.07
C SER A 36 15.88 1.36 -2.72
N SER A 37 16.24 0.15 -3.14
CA SER A 37 17.57 -0.41 -2.91
C SER A 37 18.63 0.27 -3.78
N LEU A 38 18.30 0.54 -5.05
CA LEU A 38 19.18 1.29 -5.97
C LEU A 38 19.44 2.71 -5.46
N ILE A 39 18.40 3.45 -5.06
CA ILE A 39 18.54 4.80 -4.49
C ILE A 39 19.46 4.79 -3.26
N LYS A 40 19.26 3.85 -2.34
CA LYS A 40 20.11 3.71 -1.16
C LYS A 40 21.56 3.41 -1.54
N GLY A 41 21.78 2.61 -2.59
CA GLY A 41 23.10 2.35 -3.15
C GLY A 41 23.80 3.63 -3.63
N VAL A 42 23.08 4.45 -4.42
CA VAL A 42 23.59 5.74 -4.92
C VAL A 42 24.00 6.65 -3.78
N PHE A 43 23.16 6.85 -2.77
CA PHE A 43 23.47 7.71 -1.63
C PHE A 43 24.60 7.18 -0.73
N LYS A 44 24.94 5.89 -0.82
CA LYS A 44 26.05 5.28 -0.07
C LYS A 44 27.36 5.24 -0.86
N SER A 45 27.33 5.53 -2.16
CA SER A 45 28.45 5.32 -3.09
C SER A 45 29.71 6.16 -2.78
N SER A 46 29.55 7.38 -2.26
CA SER A 46 30.68 8.29 -2.00
C SER A 46 30.42 9.22 -0.81
N PHE A 47 31.47 9.88 -0.32
CA PHE A 47 31.36 10.85 0.77
C PHE A 47 30.44 12.03 0.40
N VAL A 48 30.57 12.54 -0.83
CA VAL A 48 29.70 13.60 -1.36
C VAL A 48 28.25 13.13 -1.43
N ALA A 49 28.00 11.92 -1.94
CA ALA A 49 26.65 11.36 -2.02
C ALA A 49 26.00 11.20 -0.63
N LYS A 50 26.78 10.79 0.38
CA LYS A 50 26.33 10.71 1.77
C LYS A 50 25.98 12.08 2.36
N LEU A 51 26.77 13.11 2.04
CA LEU A 51 26.47 14.48 2.47
C LEU A 51 25.18 15.00 1.83
N CYS A 52 24.99 14.77 0.53
CA CYS A 52 23.73 15.07 -0.16
C CYS A 52 22.53 14.32 0.45
N ALA A 53 22.71 13.04 0.79
CA ALA A 53 21.68 12.24 1.45
C ALA A 53 21.28 12.82 2.82
N LEU A 54 22.24 13.39 3.56
CA LEU A 54 21.98 14.02 4.85
C LEU A 54 21.14 15.29 4.69
N ILE A 55 21.48 16.14 3.71
CA ILE A 55 20.72 17.35 3.37
C ILE A 55 19.28 16.98 2.94
N LEU A 56 19.14 15.92 2.14
CA LEU A 56 17.85 15.47 1.62
C LEU A 56 17.09 14.54 2.56
N LYS A 57 17.64 14.19 3.73
CA LYS A 57 17.12 13.13 4.61
C LYS A 57 15.63 13.29 4.89
N THR A 58 15.18 14.49 5.24
CA THR A 58 13.78 14.77 5.55
C THR A 58 12.87 14.52 4.35
N LYS A 59 13.30 14.93 3.14
CA LYS A 59 12.56 14.70 1.89
C LYS A 59 12.52 13.22 1.51
N LEU A 60 13.64 12.50 1.68
CA LEU A 60 13.72 11.06 1.42
C LEU A 60 12.81 10.26 2.35
N VAL A 61 12.73 10.65 3.63
CA VAL A 61 11.80 10.05 4.59
C VAL A 61 10.35 10.33 4.18
N HIS A 62 10.06 11.55 3.74
CA HIS A 62 8.72 11.91 3.25
C HIS A 62 8.33 11.09 2.01
N MET A 63 9.24 10.94 1.06
CA MET A 63 9.04 10.11 -0.13
C MET A 63 8.71 8.66 0.23
N LYS A 64 9.41 8.08 1.22
CA LYS A 64 9.14 6.71 1.68
C LYS A 64 7.71 6.54 2.21
N ARG A 65 7.09 7.59 2.77
CA ARG A 65 5.73 7.54 3.31
C ARG A 65 4.65 7.35 2.25
N TYR A 66 4.92 7.67 0.98
CA TYR A 66 3.97 7.45 -0.12
C TYR A 66 3.81 5.97 -0.46
N PHE A 67 4.84 5.16 -0.20
CA PHE A 67 4.84 3.72 -0.47
C PHE A 67 4.62 2.88 0.80
N ASP A 68 4.18 3.51 1.89
CA ASP A 68 4.02 2.85 3.18
C ASP A 68 2.63 2.21 3.31
N TYR A 69 2.55 0.92 2.95
CA TYR A 69 1.31 0.15 3.01
C TYR A 69 0.71 0.03 4.42
N ARG A 70 1.53 0.21 5.47
CA ARG A 70 1.13 0.01 6.87
C ARG A 70 0.00 0.94 7.30
N LYS A 71 -0.17 2.08 6.62
CA LYS A 71 -1.21 3.07 6.90
C LYS A 71 -2.62 2.63 6.49
N TYR A 72 -2.74 1.69 5.56
CA TYR A 72 -4.04 1.26 5.03
C TYR A 72 -4.63 0.07 5.79
N GLY A 73 -3.88 -0.53 6.73
CA GLY A 73 -4.37 -1.56 7.66
C GLY A 73 -4.48 -2.97 7.09
N GLY A 74 -4.74 -3.15 5.80
CA GLY A 74 -4.76 -4.50 5.20
C GLY A 74 -5.66 -4.60 3.98
N ALA A 75 -5.94 -5.84 3.57
CA ALA A 75 -6.85 -6.13 2.46
C ALA A 75 -8.24 -6.48 2.98
N ILE A 76 -9.28 -5.84 2.46
CA ILE A 76 -10.67 -6.17 2.74
C ILE A 76 -11.05 -7.41 1.95
N LEU A 77 -11.60 -8.43 2.61
CA LEU A 77 -12.19 -9.58 1.94
C LEU A 77 -13.68 -9.29 1.68
N ALA A 78 -13.98 -8.85 0.46
CA ALA A 78 -15.35 -8.55 0.03
C ALA A 78 -16.11 -9.82 -0.40
N GLY A 79 -17.44 -9.73 -0.45
CA GLY A 79 -18.32 -10.84 -0.92
C GLY A 79 -18.68 -11.87 0.14
N ILE A 80 -18.47 -11.56 1.42
CA ILE A 80 -18.81 -12.42 2.56
C ILE A 80 -19.79 -11.71 3.51
N ASN A 81 -20.44 -12.48 4.38
CA ASN A 81 -21.54 -11.97 5.22
C ASN A 81 -21.12 -11.11 6.42
N ARG A 82 -19.83 -10.89 6.64
CA ARG A 82 -19.29 -10.06 7.74
C ARG A 82 -18.02 -9.34 7.31
N PRO A 83 -17.70 -8.15 7.86
CA PRO A 83 -16.45 -7.48 7.60
C PRO A 83 -15.25 -8.35 8.00
N VAL A 84 -14.33 -8.57 7.07
CA VAL A 84 -13.06 -9.27 7.32
C VAL A 84 -11.92 -8.48 6.69
N VAL A 85 -10.88 -8.23 7.48
CA VAL A 85 -9.64 -7.60 7.04
C VAL A 85 -8.50 -8.59 7.22
N LYS A 86 -7.79 -8.87 6.11
CA LYS A 86 -6.54 -9.64 6.14
C LYS A 86 -5.36 -8.69 6.35
N ALA A 87 -4.74 -8.77 7.52
CA ALA A 87 -3.47 -8.11 7.78
C ALA A 87 -2.32 -8.73 6.97
N HIS A 88 -1.30 -7.94 6.67
CA HIS A 88 -0.12 -8.44 5.95
C HIS A 88 0.72 -9.36 6.86
N GLY A 89 1.37 -10.39 6.30
CA GLY A 89 2.10 -11.39 7.09
C GLY A 89 3.29 -10.83 7.88
N SER A 90 3.90 -9.74 7.40
CA SER A 90 4.98 -9.01 8.09
C SER A 90 4.50 -7.71 8.74
N SER A 91 3.22 -7.64 9.13
CA SER A 91 2.66 -6.47 9.83
C SER A 91 3.38 -6.23 11.16
N ASP A 92 3.83 -4.99 11.37
CA ASP A 92 4.25 -4.50 12.67
C ASP A 92 3.05 -3.99 13.50
N VAL A 93 3.33 -3.46 14.69
CA VAL A 93 2.29 -2.94 15.59
C VAL A 93 1.45 -1.87 14.89
N GLU A 94 2.08 -0.94 14.16
CA GLU A 94 1.38 0.13 13.44
C GLU A 94 0.45 -0.43 12.36
N ALA A 95 0.94 -1.35 11.53
CA ALA A 95 0.14 -1.99 10.49
C ALA A 95 -1.05 -2.76 11.07
N PHE A 96 -0.83 -3.51 12.15
CA PHE A 96 -1.88 -4.30 12.78
C PHE A 96 -2.92 -3.43 13.50
N THR A 97 -2.50 -2.34 14.17
CA THR A 97 -3.42 -1.35 14.73
C THR A 97 -4.30 -0.74 13.64
N ASN A 98 -3.72 -0.36 12.50
CA ASN A 98 -4.49 0.17 11.37
C ASN A 98 -5.46 -0.88 10.79
N ALA A 99 -5.12 -2.17 10.82
CA ALA A 99 -6.03 -3.25 10.41
C ALA A 99 -7.30 -3.28 11.27
N ILE A 100 -7.13 -3.14 12.58
CA ILE A 100 -8.23 -3.11 13.56
C ILE A 100 -9.08 -1.84 13.36
N LEU A 101 -8.44 -0.67 13.17
CA LEU A 101 -9.15 0.58 12.91
C LEU A 101 -9.95 0.53 11.60
N LEU A 102 -9.40 -0.09 10.57
CA LEU A 102 -10.11 -0.34 9.33
C LEU A 102 -11.31 -1.24 9.56
N LEU A 103 -11.14 -2.37 10.26
CA LEU A 103 -12.22 -3.29 10.57
C LEU A 103 -13.34 -2.61 11.37
N HIS A 104 -12.99 -1.83 12.39
CA HIS A 104 -13.93 -1.04 13.17
C HIS A 104 -14.74 -0.10 12.26
N ARG A 105 -14.07 0.63 11.35
CA ARG A 105 -14.75 1.51 10.40
C ARG A 105 -15.71 0.75 9.49
N LEU A 106 -15.34 -0.42 8.98
CA LEU A 106 -16.20 -1.22 8.11
C LEU A 106 -17.47 -1.70 8.83
N VAL A 107 -17.36 -1.98 10.13
CA VAL A 107 -18.50 -2.32 11.00
C VAL A 107 -19.37 -1.07 11.25
N ASP A 108 -18.75 0.05 11.62
CA ASP A 108 -19.42 1.31 11.97
C ASP A 108 -20.25 1.89 10.80
N ILE A 109 -19.75 1.75 9.56
CA ILE A 109 -20.49 2.19 8.36
C ILE A 109 -21.46 1.13 7.82
N GLU A 110 -21.56 -0.03 8.47
CA GLU A 110 -22.43 -1.15 8.07
C GLU A 110 -22.22 -1.56 6.60
N VAL A 111 -20.96 -1.62 6.16
CA VAL A 111 -20.62 -1.74 4.73
C VAL A 111 -21.23 -2.98 4.08
N VAL A 112 -21.29 -4.09 4.81
CA VAL A 112 -21.81 -5.36 4.29
C VAL A 112 -23.32 -5.29 4.08
N ASP A 113 -24.05 -4.65 4.98
CA ASP A 113 -25.51 -4.57 4.87
C ASP A 113 -25.91 -3.59 3.77
N ARG A 114 -25.21 -2.44 3.67
CA ARG A 114 -25.34 -1.54 2.50
C ARG A 114 -25.05 -2.23 1.17
N MET A 115 -24.04 -3.10 1.12
CA MET A 115 -23.74 -3.87 -0.09
C MET A 115 -24.85 -4.85 -0.45
N LYS A 116 -25.49 -5.49 0.55
CA LYS A 116 -26.60 -6.43 0.31
C LYS A 116 -27.86 -5.73 -0.18
N GLU A 117 -28.13 -4.50 0.28
CA GLU A 117 -29.29 -3.73 -0.19
C GLU A 117 -29.20 -3.34 -1.67
N LEU A 118 -27.98 -3.30 -2.23
CA LEU A 118 -27.71 -2.93 -3.61
C LEU A 118 -27.67 -4.13 -4.58
N LEU A 119 -27.74 -5.36 -4.06
CA LEU A 119 -27.66 -6.61 -4.82
C LEU A 119 -29.01 -7.33 -4.87
#